data_AF-A0A1C5Q7H8-F1
#
_entry.id   AF-A0A1C5Q7H8-F1
#
_cell.length_a   1.000
_cell.length_b   1.000
_cell.length_c   1.000
_cell.angle_alpha   90.00
_cell.angle_beta   90.00
_cell.angle_gamma   90.00
#
_symmetry.space_group_name_H-M   'P 1'
#
loop_
_entity.id
_entity.type
_entity.pdbx_description
1 polymer ?
#
loop_
_entity_poly.entity_id
_entity_poly.type
_entity_poly.pdbx_seq_one_letter_code
_entity_poly.pdbx_strand_id
1 'polypeptide(L)'
;MILKGNIIFTSRPDKFETYPNSYILVIDGKVKSITKEIPKGYTKEDVEDLGNSLIIPGFVDIHVHAPQLYNVGIGYSKQLIPWLNEYTFPLESKFKDIEFAYKAYEKFVKELCKVGTTRSCVMATLHKDATKILIELFEKSGLGSYIGKVNMDRNSPSYLIENTKESIRNTKELILELKSRNRTDDNFKPLVNYIISPRFVPSTTPELMKGLGKISKDHEIPIQSHLDENNDEIRWVKELHPECNSFCEVYEYYGLLRKNKTIMAHCIYNEEDEIEILKKYNIMVAHCPQSNFNLSSGIMPLRKYLNKGISVGLGSDVGAGHTLDMRKHIISSIMASKIYWLSNPNFIPISINEAYYLATKGGGSFFGKVGSFEVDYEFDALIVDDNLDNRSLKLEERLERFIYSGNNNWVKRCYVRGNILSNI
;
A
#
# COMPACT_ATOMS: atom_id res chain seq x y z
N MET A 1 -12.54 -19.38 -14.87
CA MET A 1 -11.75 -18.66 -15.90
C MET A 1 -10.44 -19.42 -16.12
N ILE A 2 -10.01 -19.57 -17.37
CA ILE A 2 -8.70 -20.13 -17.72
C ILE A 2 -7.99 -19.16 -18.66
N LEU A 3 -6.83 -18.68 -18.25
CA LEU A 3 -5.98 -17.82 -19.09
C LEU A 3 -4.75 -18.61 -19.51
N LYS A 4 -4.32 -18.45 -20.76
CA LYS A 4 -3.05 -18.94 -21.27
C LYS A 4 -2.14 -17.78 -21.61
N GLY A 5 -0.89 -17.82 -21.18
CA GLY A 5 0.10 -16.79 -21.47
C GLY A 5 1.44 -17.08 -20.80
N ASN A 6 2.25 -16.04 -20.62
CA ASN A 6 3.55 -16.14 -19.94
C ASN A 6 3.43 -15.68 -18.49
N ILE A 7 3.38 -16.61 -17.55
CA ILE A 7 3.12 -16.30 -16.14
C ILE A 7 4.45 -16.07 -15.41
N ILE A 8 4.56 -14.97 -14.67
CA ILE A 8 5.72 -14.66 -13.83
C ILE A 8 5.27 -14.00 -12.52
N PHE A 9 5.81 -14.49 -11.40
CA PHE A 9 5.54 -13.95 -10.06
C PHE A 9 6.67 -14.29 -9.08
N THR A 10 6.55 -13.88 -7.82
CA THR A 10 7.50 -14.25 -6.76
C THR A 10 6.77 -14.97 -5.62
N SER A 11 7.05 -16.27 -5.44
CA SER A 11 6.56 -17.03 -4.27
C SER A 11 7.40 -16.73 -3.01
N ARG A 12 8.65 -16.31 -3.22
CA ARG A 12 9.62 -15.92 -2.21
C ARG A 12 10.50 -14.80 -2.76
N PRO A 13 11.09 -13.95 -1.89
CA PRO A 13 11.76 -12.73 -2.34
C PRO A 13 13.02 -12.99 -3.18
N ASP A 14 13.68 -14.14 -3.06
CA ASP A 14 14.98 -14.46 -3.69
C ASP A 14 14.90 -14.96 -5.14
N LYS A 15 13.71 -15.25 -5.69
CA LYS A 15 13.58 -15.72 -7.07
C LYS A 15 12.24 -15.41 -7.73
N PHE A 16 12.25 -15.32 -9.06
CA PHE A 16 11.04 -15.40 -9.87
C PHE A 16 10.62 -16.87 -10.08
N GLU A 17 9.31 -17.10 -10.11
CA GLU A 17 8.69 -18.31 -10.63
C GLU A 17 8.18 -18.01 -12.03
N THR A 18 8.61 -18.78 -13.04
CA THR A 18 8.27 -18.53 -14.44
C THR A 18 7.63 -19.76 -15.10
N TYR A 19 6.51 -19.51 -15.78
CA TYR A 19 5.75 -20.53 -16.51
C TYR A 19 5.45 -20.03 -17.92
N PRO A 20 6.39 -20.23 -18.88
CA PRO A 20 6.20 -19.80 -20.27
C PRO A 20 5.10 -20.62 -20.94
N ASN A 21 4.27 -19.95 -21.75
CA ASN A 21 3.16 -20.56 -22.51
C ASN A 21 2.32 -21.54 -21.68
N SER A 22 1.90 -21.13 -20.50
CA SER A 22 1.24 -21.97 -19.50
C SER A 22 -0.17 -21.49 -19.22
N TYR A 23 -0.99 -22.35 -18.62
CA TYR A 23 -2.38 -22.12 -18.30
C TYR A 23 -2.52 -21.83 -16.81
N ILE A 24 -3.28 -20.81 -16.44
CA ILE A 24 -3.68 -20.54 -15.06
C ILE A 24 -5.19 -20.72 -14.93
N LEU A 25 -5.59 -21.68 -14.09
CA LEU A 25 -6.98 -21.98 -13.76
C LEU A 25 -7.39 -21.15 -12.54
N VAL A 26 -8.45 -20.37 -12.70
CA VAL A 26 -9.05 -19.54 -11.65
C VAL A 26 -10.50 -19.97 -11.44
N ILE A 27 -10.82 -20.36 -10.21
CA ILE A 27 -12.17 -20.76 -9.77
C ILE A 27 -12.54 -19.89 -8.58
N ASP A 28 -13.72 -19.29 -8.62
CA ASP A 28 -14.25 -18.39 -7.57
C ASP A 28 -13.24 -17.29 -7.18
N GLY A 29 -12.58 -16.74 -8.21
CA GLY A 29 -11.60 -15.67 -8.05
C GLY A 29 -10.27 -16.08 -7.42
N LYS A 30 -10.01 -17.39 -7.25
CA LYS A 30 -8.77 -17.92 -6.68
C LYS A 30 -8.01 -18.81 -7.65
N VAL A 31 -6.69 -18.75 -7.60
CA VAL A 31 -5.81 -19.63 -8.37
C VAL A 31 -5.94 -21.07 -7.88
N LYS A 32 -6.20 -21.99 -8.80
CA LYS A 32 -6.30 -23.43 -8.50
C LYS A 32 -5.11 -24.22 -8.99
N SER A 33 -4.58 -23.89 -10.16
CA SER A 33 -3.40 -24.54 -10.70
C SER A 33 -2.75 -23.72 -11.81
N ILE A 34 -1.44 -23.91 -11.98
CA ILE A 34 -0.71 -23.53 -13.17
C ILE A 34 -0.23 -24.81 -13.87
N THR A 35 -0.56 -24.98 -15.15
CA THR A 35 -0.27 -26.21 -15.91
C THR A 35 0.33 -25.92 -17.28
N LYS A 36 1.04 -26.89 -17.87
CA LYS A 36 1.58 -26.81 -19.25
C LYS A 36 0.58 -27.18 -20.33
N GLU A 37 -0.44 -27.92 -19.95
CA GLU A 37 -1.54 -28.34 -20.82
C GLU A 37 -2.86 -27.78 -20.28
N ILE A 38 -3.91 -27.82 -21.09
CA ILE A 38 -5.26 -27.42 -20.68
C ILE A 38 -5.64 -28.25 -19.43
N PRO A 39 -6.10 -27.61 -18.34
CA PRO A 39 -6.51 -28.32 -17.13
C PRO A 39 -7.54 -29.42 -17.41
N LYS A 40 -7.43 -30.56 -16.71
CA LYS A 40 -8.35 -31.69 -16.90
C LYS A 40 -9.80 -31.26 -16.70
N GLY A 41 -10.68 -31.71 -17.58
CA GLY A 41 -12.11 -31.41 -17.54
C GLY A 41 -12.52 -30.13 -18.29
N TYR A 42 -11.56 -29.42 -18.89
CA TYR A 42 -11.79 -28.24 -19.72
C TYR A 42 -11.32 -28.47 -21.15
N THR A 43 -11.87 -27.72 -22.10
CA THR A 43 -11.51 -27.79 -23.51
C THR A 43 -10.84 -26.49 -23.97
N LYS A 44 -10.48 -26.41 -25.26
CA LYS A 44 -9.85 -25.22 -25.83
C LYS A 44 -10.80 -24.02 -25.84
N GLU A 45 -12.10 -24.25 -25.96
CA GLU A 45 -13.13 -23.20 -25.93
C GLU A 45 -13.22 -22.48 -24.56
N ASP A 46 -12.81 -23.15 -23.47
CA ASP A 46 -12.79 -22.56 -22.13
C ASP A 46 -11.57 -21.66 -21.87
N VAL A 47 -10.60 -21.67 -22.77
CA VAL A 47 -9.31 -20.99 -22.61
C VAL A 47 -9.31 -19.66 -23.34
N GLU A 48 -9.02 -18.60 -22.61
CA GLU A 48 -8.61 -17.34 -23.21
C GLU A 48 -7.09 -17.33 -23.45
N ASP A 49 -6.68 -17.39 -24.71
CA ASP A 49 -5.27 -17.34 -25.12
C ASP A 49 -4.80 -15.89 -25.28
N LEU A 50 -3.96 -15.44 -24.35
CA LEU A 50 -3.37 -14.10 -24.34
C LEU A 50 -2.08 -14.04 -25.17
N GLY A 51 -1.77 -15.09 -25.93
CA GLY A 51 -0.61 -15.17 -26.81
C GLY A 51 0.69 -14.95 -26.04
N ASN A 52 1.44 -13.92 -26.44
CA ASN A 52 2.75 -13.63 -25.85
C ASN A 52 2.69 -12.72 -24.61
N SER A 53 1.53 -12.25 -24.16
CA SER A 53 1.43 -11.35 -23.01
C SER A 53 2.00 -11.97 -21.72
N LEU A 54 2.55 -11.12 -20.86
CA LEU A 54 2.90 -11.49 -19.49
C LEU A 54 1.63 -11.46 -18.62
N ILE A 55 1.50 -12.46 -17.75
CA ILE A 55 0.49 -12.51 -16.68
C ILE A 55 1.27 -12.35 -15.38
N ILE A 56 1.07 -11.23 -14.69
CA ILE A 56 1.82 -10.88 -13.48
C ILE A 56 0.86 -10.52 -12.34
N PRO A 57 1.21 -10.71 -11.06
CA PRO A 57 0.38 -10.23 -9.97
C PRO A 57 0.08 -8.72 -10.05
N GLY A 58 -1.13 -8.34 -9.63
CA GLY A 58 -1.49 -6.96 -9.39
C GLY A 58 -0.58 -6.30 -8.37
N PHE A 59 -0.31 -5.00 -8.55
CA PHE A 59 0.51 -4.27 -7.59
C PHE A 59 -0.28 -3.97 -6.31
N VAL A 60 0.46 -3.86 -5.21
CA VAL A 60 -0.06 -3.57 -3.87
C VAL A 60 0.65 -2.36 -3.30
N ASP A 61 -0.12 -1.36 -2.89
CA ASP A 61 0.37 -0.11 -2.29
C ASP A 61 -0.03 -0.05 -0.81
N ILE A 62 0.88 -0.38 0.11
CA ILE A 62 0.54 -0.44 1.53
C ILE A 62 0.62 0.91 2.26
N HIS A 63 0.85 2.02 1.56
CA HIS A 63 0.69 3.36 2.14
C HIS A 63 0.50 4.45 1.07
N VAL A 64 -0.69 5.07 1.07
CA VAL A 64 -1.02 6.17 0.13
C VAL A 64 -2.01 7.17 0.74
N HIS A 65 -1.82 8.47 0.46
CA HIS A 65 -2.77 9.53 0.83
C HIS A 65 -3.68 9.90 -0.35
N ALA A 66 -4.90 9.36 -0.35
CA ALA A 66 -5.89 9.70 -1.38
C ALA A 66 -6.13 11.20 -1.60
N PRO A 67 -6.20 12.07 -0.56
CA PRO A 67 -6.52 13.48 -0.78
C PRO A 67 -5.39 14.28 -1.40
N GLN A 68 -4.17 13.74 -1.42
CA GLN A 68 -2.97 14.50 -1.77
C GLN A 68 -2.56 14.36 -3.25
N LEU A 69 -3.32 13.63 -4.07
CA LEU A 69 -3.02 13.44 -5.50
C LEU A 69 -2.81 14.77 -6.26
N TYR A 70 -3.52 15.84 -5.88
CA TYR A 70 -3.38 17.16 -6.53
C TYR A 70 -2.10 17.92 -6.16
N ASN A 71 -1.37 17.49 -5.13
CA ASN A 71 -0.09 18.08 -4.73
C ASN A 71 1.11 17.35 -5.33
N VAL A 72 0.89 16.28 -6.11
CA VAL A 72 1.98 15.55 -6.77
C VAL A 72 2.84 16.50 -7.61
N GLY A 73 4.14 16.53 -7.31
CA GLY A 73 5.13 17.36 -7.99
C GLY A 73 5.25 18.78 -7.45
N ILE A 74 4.59 19.12 -6.34
CA ILE A 74 4.53 20.48 -5.80
C ILE A 74 5.17 20.53 -4.41
N GLY A 75 6.08 21.49 -4.21
CA GLY A 75 6.61 21.81 -2.88
C GLY A 75 7.80 21.00 -2.39
N TYR A 76 8.46 20.22 -3.25
CA TYR A 76 9.57 19.31 -2.88
C TYR A 76 10.91 20.01 -2.54
N SER A 77 10.92 21.33 -2.45
CA SER A 77 12.06 22.08 -1.89
C SER A 77 12.00 22.20 -0.36
N LYS A 78 10.97 21.63 0.27
CA LYS A 78 10.74 21.66 1.72
C LYS A 78 10.86 20.28 2.33
N GLN A 79 11.27 20.25 3.59
CA GLN A 79 11.19 19.05 4.42
C GLN A 79 9.76 18.83 4.93
N LEU A 80 9.53 17.69 5.58
CA LEU A 80 8.22 17.18 6.00
C LEU A 80 7.31 18.23 6.67
N ILE A 81 7.73 18.82 7.81
CA ILE A 81 6.85 19.70 8.59
C ILE A 81 6.48 21.00 7.84
N PRO A 82 7.43 21.74 7.22
CA PRO A 82 7.05 22.88 6.38
C PRO A 82 6.18 22.50 5.18
N TRP A 83 6.44 21.35 4.54
CA TRP A 83 5.64 20.87 3.41
C TRP A 83 4.19 20.57 3.83
N LEU A 84 3.99 19.93 4.99
CA LEU A 84 2.67 19.66 5.55
C LEU A 84 1.85 20.94 5.73
N ASN A 85 2.46 21.98 6.31
CA ASN A 85 1.78 23.24 6.60
C ASN A 85 1.46 24.05 5.35
N GLU A 86 2.33 24.05 4.34
CA GLU A 86 2.19 24.93 3.17
C GLU A 86 1.35 24.31 2.05
N TYR A 87 1.38 22.99 1.88
CA TYR A 87 0.72 22.33 0.74
C TYR A 87 -0.34 21.32 1.19
N THR A 88 -0.01 20.46 2.15
CA THR A 88 -0.84 19.30 2.49
C THR A 88 -2.09 19.69 3.26
N PHE A 89 -1.95 20.39 4.39
CA PHE A 89 -3.11 20.80 5.19
C PHE A 89 -4.07 21.73 4.42
N PRO A 90 -3.60 22.72 3.63
CA PRO A 90 -4.49 23.51 2.79
C PRO A 90 -5.29 22.67 1.79
N LEU A 91 -4.68 21.67 1.14
CA LEU A 91 -5.40 20.79 0.21
C LEU A 91 -6.39 19.88 0.94
N GLU A 92 -5.96 19.19 2.00
CA GLU A 92 -6.81 18.28 2.77
C GLU A 92 -8.04 19.00 3.37
N SER A 93 -7.91 20.28 3.76
CA SER A 93 -9.02 21.08 4.28
C SER A 93 -10.17 21.29 3.28
N LYS A 94 -9.90 21.17 1.97
CA LYS A 94 -10.92 21.30 0.93
C LYS A 94 -11.87 20.10 0.89
N PHE A 95 -11.49 18.95 1.46
CA PHE A 95 -12.33 17.75 1.51
C PHE A 95 -13.52 17.86 2.48
N LYS A 96 -13.67 18.98 3.21
CA LYS A 96 -14.93 19.33 3.86
C LYS A 96 -16.07 19.56 2.85
N ASP A 97 -15.73 19.96 1.63
CA ASP A 97 -16.66 20.07 0.51
C ASP A 97 -16.82 18.69 -0.15
N ILE A 98 -18.03 18.15 -0.10
CA ILE A 98 -18.40 16.81 -0.58
C ILE A 98 -18.29 16.71 -2.11
N GLU A 99 -18.57 17.80 -2.85
CA GLU A 99 -18.44 17.79 -4.31
C GLU A 99 -16.96 17.75 -4.72
N PHE A 100 -16.12 18.54 -4.03
CA PHE A 100 -14.68 18.49 -4.21
C PHE A 100 -14.13 17.10 -3.86
N ALA A 101 -14.52 16.55 -2.70
CA ALA A 101 -14.09 15.23 -2.25
C ALA A 101 -14.47 14.13 -3.25
N TYR A 102 -15.69 14.14 -3.79
CA TYR A 102 -16.12 13.19 -4.81
C TYR A 102 -15.25 13.26 -6.05
N LYS A 103 -15.07 14.46 -6.65
CA LYS A 103 -14.27 14.61 -7.87
C LYS A 103 -12.81 14.20 -7.64
N ALA A 104 -12.25 14.57 -6.50
CA ALA A 104 -10.87 14.27 -6.16
C ALA A 104 -10.63 12.78 -5.94
N TYR A 105 -11.50 12.12 -5.18
CA TYR A 105 -11.39 10.69 -4.92
C TYR A 105 -11.76 9.84 -6.12
N GLU A 106 -12.70 10.27 -6.96
CA GLU A 106 -13.00 9.56 -8.21
C GLU A 106 -11.78 9.54 -9.14
N LYS A 107 -11.07 10.68 -9.24
CA LYS A 107 -9.81 10.76 -9.98
C LYS A 107 -8.75 9.84 -9.38
N PHE A 108 -8.60 9.85 -8.06
CA PHE A 108 -7.63 8.99 -7.36
C PHE A 108 -7.85 7.50 -7.63
N VAL A 109 -9.09 7.02 -7.49
CA VAL A 109 -9.44 5.62 -7.73
C VAL A 109 -9.19 5.24 -9.20
N LYS A 110 -9.54 6.12 -10.15
CA LYS A 110 -9.26 5.92 -11.58
C LYS A 110 -7.76 5.80 -11.86
N GLU A 111 -6.93 6.67 -11.28
CA GLU A 111 -5.48 6.62 -11.48
C GLU A 111 -4.85 5.37 -10.85
N LEU A 112 -5.32 4.90 -9.68
CA LEU A 112 -4.90 3.62 -9.10
C LEU A 112 -5.16 2.43 -10.03
N CYS A 113 -6.39 2.35 -10.58
CA CYS A 113 -6.73 1.33 -11.57
C CYS A 113 -5.77 1.38 -12.76
N LYS A 114 -5.56 2.57 -13.33
CA LYS A 114 -4.74 2.80 -14.52
C LYS A 114 -3.28 2.39 -14.35
N VAL A 115 -2.71 2.51 -13.15
CA VAL A 115 -1.32 2.08 -12.86
C VAL A 115 -1.21 0.60 -12.46
N GLY A 116 -2.33 -0.14 -12.41
CA GLY A 116 -2.35 -1.56 -12.08
C GLY A 116 -2.25 -1.86 -10.58
N THR A 117 -2.59 -0.90 -9.71
CA THR A 117 -2.69 -1.15 -8.27
C THR A 117 -4.05 -1.79 -7.95
N THR A 118 -4.01 -3.00 -7.41
CA THR A 118 -5.20 -3.82 -7.11
C THR A 118 -5.61 -3.78 -5.65
N ARG A 119 -4.63 -3.55 -4.76
CA ARG A 119 -4.81 -3.43 -3.32
C ARG A 119 -4.12 -2.18 -2.78
N SER A 120 -4.76 -1.45 -1.88
CA SER A 120 -4.12 -0.30 -1.24
C SER A 120 -4.53 -0.04 0.21
N CYS A 121 -3.61 0.46 1.04
CA CYS A 121 -3.91 1.00 2.36
C CYS A 121 -3.89 2.53 2.28
N VAL A 122 -5.07 3.13 2.49
CA VAL A 122 -5.37 4.49 2.07
C VAL A 122 -5.68 5.35 3.29
N MET A 123 -4.94 6.44 3.44
CA MET A 123 -5.32 7.54 4.33
C MET A 123 -6.24 8.51 3.59
N ALA A 124 -7.41 8.77 4.18
CA ALA A 124 -8.36 9.77 3.72
C ALA A 124 -8.02 11.16 4.32
N THR A 125 -9.03 11.93 4.71
CA THR A 125 -8.86 13.14 5.55
C THR A 125 -9.56 12.94 6.89
N LEU A 126 -9.55 13.96 7.75
CA LEU A 126 -10.34 13.93 8.99
C LEU A 126 -11.87 14.01 8.74
N HIS A 127 -12.31 14.31 7.52
CA HIS A 127 -13.73 14.49 7.22
C HIS A 127 -14.42 13.13 7.06
N LYS A 128 -15.38 12.83 7.95
CA LYS A 128 -16.12 11.55 7.96
C LYS A 128 -16.84 11.30 6.63
N ASP A 129 -17.60 12.27 6.15
CA ASP A 129 -18.45 12.10 4.97
C ASP A 129 -17.63 11.99 3.69
N ALA A 130 -16.51 12.72 3.57
CA ALA A 130 -15.55 12.51 2.48
C ALA A 130 -14.96 11.08 2.51
N THR A 131 -14.66 10.55 3.70
CA THR A 131 -14.18 9.17 3.83
C THR A 131 -15.22 8.14 3.38
N LYS A 132 -16.52 8.40 3.61
CA LYS A 132 -17.61 7.55 3.09
C LYS A 132 -17.64 7.54 1.56
N ILE A 133 -17.48 8.71 0.93
CA ILE A 133 -17.41 8.81 -0.53
C ILE A 133 -16.25 7.97 -1.07
N LEU A 134 -15.07 8.07 -0.45
CA LEU A 134 -13.90 7.28 -0.84
C LEU A 134 -14.19 5.77 -0.74
N ILE A 135 -14.79 5.32 0.36
CA ILE A 135 -15.23 3.92 0.54
C ILE A 135 -16.15 3.48 -0.60
N GLU A 136 -17.20 4.25 -0.88
CA GLU A 136 -18.17 3.92 -1.94
C GLU A 136 -17.54 3.89 -3.34
N LEU A 137 -16.57 4.76 -3.62
CA LEU A 137 -15.83 4.77 -4.89
C LEU A 137 -14.93 3.53 -5.04
N PHE A 138 -14.30 3.07 -3.96
CA PHE A 138 -13.55 1.80 -3.95
C PHE A 138 -14.48 0.58 -4.09
N GLU A 139 -15.62 0.57 -3.41
CA GLU A 139 -16.63 -0.50 -3.56
C GLU A 139 -17.11 -0.59 -5.02
N LYS A 140 -17.38 0.55 -5.66
CA LYS A 140 -17.80 0.62 -7.07
C LYS A 140 -16.70 0.24 -8.06
N SER A 141 -15.43 0.52 -7.74
CA SER A 141 -14.33 0.22 -8.65
C SER A 141 -13.94 -1.25 -8.67
N GLY A 142 -14.28 -2.01 -7.63
CA GLY A 142 -13.88 -3.41 -7.46
C GLY A 142 -12.48 -3.59 -6.91
N LEU A 143 -11.76 -2.51 -6.58
CA LEU A 143 -10.45 -2.57 -5.92
C LEU A 143 -10.58 -3.06 -4.48
N GLY A 144 -9.54 -3.74 -3.97
CA GLY A 144 -9.44 -4.05 -2.55
C GLY A 144 -8.71 -2.95 -1.78
N SER A 145 -9.17 -2.63 -0.58
CA SER A 145 -8.54 -1.57 0.20
C SER A 145 -8.77 -1.68 1.70
N TYR A 146 -7.82 -1.14 2.46
CA TYR A 146 -8.04 -0.66 3.81
C TYR A 146 -8.11 0.87 3.77
N ILE A 147 -9.23 1.46 4.17
CA ILE A 147 -9.46 2.92 4.13
C ILE A 147 -9.67 3.43 5.54
N GLY A 148 -8.98 4.52 5.89
CA GLY A 148 -9.08 5.13 7.21
C GLY A 148 -9.31 6.62 7.18
N LYS A 149 -10.29 7.07 7.98
CA LYS A 149 -10.43 8.49 8.34
C LYS A 149 -9.20 8.88 9.15
N VAL A 150 -8.55 9.97 8.77
CA VAL A 150 -7.42 10.49 9.54
C VAL A 150 -7.90 10.99 10.90
N ASN A 151 -7.20 10.61 11.97
CA ASN A 151 -7.43 11.09 13.32
C ASN A 151 -6.33 12.12 13.69
N MET A 152 -6.71 13.37 13.98
CA MET A 152 -5.79 14.46 14.31
C MET A 152 -6.45 15.59 15.14
N ASP A 153 -6.13 15.68 16.43
CA ASP A 153 -6.81 16.56 17.41
C ASP A 153 -5.87 17.55 18.14
N ARG A 154 -4.59 17.59 17.76
CA ARG A 154 -3.64 18.62 18.23
C ARG A 154 -2.68 19.04 17.13
N ASN A 155 -1.94 20.12 17.38
CA ASN A 155 -0.79 20.58 16.58
C ASN A 155 -1.05 20.61 15.06
N SER A 156 -2.27 20.98 14.71
CA SER A 156 -2.77 21.08 13.34
C SER A 156 -3.41 22.44 13.15
N PRO A 157 -3.47 23.00 11.93
CA PRO A 157 -4.10 24.28 11.70
C PRO A 157 -5.56 24.31 12.16
N SER A 158 -6.05 25.47 12.63
CA SER A 158 -7.41 25.61 13.16
C SER A 158 -8.51 25.24 12.16
N TYR A 159 -8.22 25.28 10.85
CA TYR A 159 -9.13 24.89 9.78
C TYR A 159 -9.09 23.38 9.44
N LEU A 160 -8.17 22.62 10.04
CA LEU A 160 -7.98 21.18 9.83
C LEU A 160 -7.54 20.50 11.14
N ILE A 161 -8.42 20.55 12.13
CA ILE A 161 -8.27 19.89 13.44
C ILE A 161 -9.65 19.45 13.91
N GLU A 162 -9.73 18.36 14.67
CA GLU A 162 -11.00 17.85 15.20
C GLU A 162 -10.99 17.68 16.73
N ASN A 163 -12.16 17.56 17.34
CA ASN A 163 -12.26 17.25 18.76
C ASN A 163 -11.99 15.76 19.03
N THR A 164 -11.27 15.43 20.10
CA THR A 164 -10.96 14.05 20.51
C THR A 164 -12.16 13.12 20.57
N LYS A 165 -13.24 13.54 21.26
CA LYS A 165 -14.46 12.72 21.44
C LYS A 165 -15.17 12.52 20.11
N GLU A 166 -15.18 13.54 19.27
CA GLU A 166 -15.76 13.46 17.94
C GLU A 166 -14.95 12.53 17.03
N SER A 167 -13.62 12.61 17.05
CA SER A 167 -12.73 11.74 16.29
C SER A 167 -12.98 10.26 16.63
N ILE A 168 -13.01 9.94 17.94
CA ILE A 168 -13.31 8.58 18.46
C ILE A 168 -14.70 8.12 18.00
N ARG A 169 -15.73 8.97 18.16
CA ARG A 169 -17.12 8.65 17.75
C ARG A 169 -17.22 8.39 16.25
N ASN A 170 -16.69 9.30 15.42
CA ASN A 170 -16.74 9.19 13.96
C ASN A 170 -15.99 7.96 13.46
N THR A 171 -14.83 7.63 14.04
CA THR A 171 -14.10 6.39 13.73
C THR A 171 -14.93 5.15 14.08
N LYS A 172 -15.56 5.11 15.26
CA LYS A 172 -16.42 3.99 15.65
C LYS A 172 -17.63 3.84 14.73
N GLU A 173 -18.28 4.94 14.35
CA GLU A 173 -19.41 4.94 13.41
C GLU A 173 -19.02 4.35 12.06
N LEU A 174 -17.91 4.79 11.45
CA LEU A 174 -17.43 4.27 10.17
C LEU A 174 -17.11 2.77 10.24
N ILE A 175 -16.49 2.30 11.33
CA ILE A 175 -16.21 0.88 11.55
C ILE A 175 -17.51 0.07 11.59
N LEU A 176 -18.49 0.52 12.36
CA LEU A 176 -19.76 -0.20 12.52
C LEU A 176 -20.57 -0.21 11.22
N GLU A 177 -20.60 0.91 10.51
CA GLU A 177 -21.26 1.04 9.21
C GLU A 177 -20.64 0.08 8.19
N LEU A 178 -19.32 0.09 8.02
CA LEU A 178 -18.66 -0.80 7.06
C LEU A 178 -18.80 -2.27 7.46
N LYS A 179 -18.72 -2.60 8.76
CA LYS A 179 -19.00 -3.96 9.25
C LYS A 179 -20.42 -4.41 8.92
N SER A 180 -21.41 -3.52 8.99
CA SER A 180 -22.81 -3.85 8.69
C SER A 180 -23.02 -4.16 7.20
N ARG A 181 -22.35 -3.42 6.30
CA ARG A 181 -22.37 -3.65 4.85
C ARG A 181 -21.71 -4.98 4.47
N ASN A 182 -20.72 -5.41 5.25
CA ASN A 182 -19.90 -6.60 5.03
C ASN A 182 -20.50 -7.91 5.60
N ARG A 183 -21.75 -7.93 6.06
CA ARG A 183 -22.42 -9.11 6.67
C ARG A 183 -23.16 -10.02 5.71
N THR A 184 -23.24 -9.69 4.42
CA THR A 184 -23.89 -10.54 3.42
C THR A 184 -22.94 -11.66 2.99
N ASP A 185 -23.40 -12.92 3.10
CA ASP A 185 -22.68 -14.15 2.72
C ASP A 185 -22.59 -14.35 1.19
N ASP A 186 -22.47 -13.26 0.44
CA ASP A 186 -22.33 -13.30 -1.00
C ASP A 186 -20.86 -13.37 -1.42
N ASN A 187 -20.57 -14.23 -2.40
CA ASN A 187 -19.28 -14.28 -3.11
C ASN A 187 -18.86 -12.94 -3.76
N PHE A 188 -19.73 -11.93 -3.71
CA PHE A 188 -19.54 -10.57 -4.21
C PHE A 188 -19.29 -9.52 -3.11
N LYS A 189 -18.96 -9.93 -1.88
CA LYS A 189 -18.60 -8.99 -0.82
C LYS A 189 -17.52 -7.99 -1.26
N PRO A 190 -17.70 -6.68 -1.01
CA PRO A 190 -16.69 -5.68 -1.30
C PRO A 190 -15.37 -5.98 -0.59
N LEU A 191 -14.25 -5.69 -1.26
CA LEU A 191 -12.90 -5.89 -0.73
C LEU A 191 -12.41 -4.68 0.09
N VAL A 192 -13.35 -3.85 0.55
CA VAL A 192 -13.09 -2.61 1.27
C VAL A 192 -13.28 -2.83 2.76
N ASN A 193 -12.22 -2.55 3.52
CA ASN A 193 -12.14 -2.70 4.97
C ASN A 193 -11.72 -1.38 5.61
N TYR A 194 -12.00 -1.24 6.90
CA TYR A 194 -11.61 -0.04 7.65
C TYR A 194 -10.27 -0.26 8.34
N ILE A 195 -9.45 0.79 8.40
CA ILE A 195 -8.20 0.83 9.16
C ILE A 195 -8.14 2.11 10.00
N ILE A 196 -7.83 1.98 11.29
CA ILE A 196 -7.70 3.13 12.19
C ILE A 196 -6.43 3.90 11.81
N SER A 197 -6.54 5.22 11.66
CA SER A 197 -5.49 6.03 11.04
C SER A 197 -5.17 7.29 11.87
N PRO A 198 -4.61 7.16 13.09
CA PRO A 198 -3.92 8.28 13.71
C PRO A 198 -2.88 8.79 12.72
N ARG A 199 -2.91 10.08 12.39
CA ARG A 199 -2.01 10.60 11.35
C ARG A 199 -0.57 10.30 11.71
N PHE A 200 -0.16 10.75 12.89
CA PHE A 200 1.14 10.54 13.51
C PHE A 200 1.10 11.09 14.96
N VAL A 201 2.02 10.65 15.82
CA VAL A 201 2.04 11.05 17.26
C VAL A 201 1.93 12.57 17.46
N PRO A 202 2.69 13.44 16.78
CA PRO A 202 2.62 14.88 17.00
C PRO A 202 1.22 15.48 16.85
N SER A 203 0.37 14.91 16.00
CA SER A 203 -1.00 15.39 15.74
C SER A 203 -2.09 14.77 16.60
N THR A 204 -1.76 13.80 17.46
CA THR A 204 -2.74 13.05 18.25
C THR A 204 -2.48 13.14 19.74
N THR A 205 -3.48 13.51 20.52
CA THR A 205 -3.37 13.57 21.99
C THR A 205 -3.27 12.17 22.60
N PRO A 206 -2.71 12.03 23.82
CA PRO A 206 -2.76 10.78 24.58
C PRO A 206 -4.17 10.21 24.73
N GLU A 207 -5.19 11.07 24.94
CA GLU A 207 -6.58 10.65 25.07
C GLU A 207 -7.10 10.03 23.76
N LEU A 208 -6.84 10.67 22.63
CA LEU A 208 -7.21 10.15 21.32
C LEU A 208 -6.52 8.81 21.04
N MET A 209 -5.20 8.73 21.25
CA MET A 209 -4.43 7.50 21.02
C MET A 209 -4.96 6.33 21.86
N LYS A 210 -5.24 6.53 23.16
CA LYS A 210 -5.84 5.51 24.03
C LYS A 210 -7.23 5.09 23.54
N GLY A 211 -8.06 6.05 23.14
CA GLY A 211 -9.40 5.79 22.60
C GLY A 211 -9.36 4.94 21.33
N LEU A 212 -8.49 5.29 20.39
CA LEU A 212 -8.27 4.55 19.14
C LEU A 212 -7.68 3.15 19.40
N GLY A 213 -6.71 3.03 20.31
CA GLY A 213 -6.18 1.74 20.74
C GLY A 213 -7.28 0.84 21.30
N LYS A 214 -8.15 1.38 22.16
CA LYS A 214 -9.31 0.64 22.67
C LYS A 214 -10.26 0.20 21.56
N ILE A 215 -10.62 1.08 20.61
CA ILE A 215 -11.48 0.73 19.47
C ILE A 215 -10.84 -0.39 18.64
N SER A 216 -9.55 -0.29 18.34
CA SER A 216 -8.82 -1.32 17.59
C SER A 216 -8.88 -2.68 18.30
N LYS A 217 -8.70 -2.71 19.62
CA LYS A 217 -8.80 -3.94 20.42
C LYS A 217 -10.21 -4.51 20.41
N ASP A 218 -11.21 -3.69 20.75
CA ASP A 218 -12.60 -4.11 20.94
C ASP A 218 -13.26 -4.56 19.62
N HIS A 219 -12.79 -4.04 18.47
CA HIS A 219 -13.35 -4.35 17.15
C HIS A 219 -12.38 -5.11 16.23
N GLU A 220 -11.19 -5.47 16.71
CA GLU A 220 -10.13 -6.18 15.96
C GLU A 220 -9.70 -5.50 14.65
N ILE A 221 -9.74 -4.17 14.64
CA ILE A 221 -9.46 -3.32 13.46
C ILE A 221 -7.96 -3.02 13.36
N PRO A 222 -7.36 -3.14 12.16
CA PRO A 222 -5.96 -2.80 11.96
C PRO A 222 -5.69 -1.30 12.14
N ILE A 223 -4.41 -0.95 12.23
CA ILE A 223 -3.93 0.42 12.42
C ILE A 223 -2.91 0.77 11.33
N GLN A 224 -2.91 2.01 10.86
CA GLN A 224 -1.81 2.57 10.06
C GLN A 224 -1.40 3.95 10.63
N SER A 225 -0.10 4.25 10.58
CA SER A 225 0.42 5.57 10.94
C SER A 225 1.82 5.81 10.33
N HIS A 226 2.43 6.96 10.64
CA HIS A 226 3.82 7.27 10.27
C HIS A 226 4.75 7.03 11.46
N LEU A 227 6.00 6.64 11.18
CA LEU A 227 7.00 6.31 12.19
C LEU A 227 8.40 6.67 11.68
N ASP A 228 9.15 7.46 12.46
CA ASP A 228 10.56 7.80 12.24
C ASP A 228 10.89 8.19 10.80
N GLU A 229 10.11 9.11 10.24
CA GLU A 229 10.32 9.61 8.88
C GLU A 229 11.39 10.70 8.87
N ASN A 230 11.31 11.67 9.78
CA ASN A 230 12.17 12.84 9.76
C ASN A 230 12.79 13.16 11.13
N ASN A 231 14.04 13.62 11.17
CA ASN A 231 14.72 13.93 12.43
C ASN A 231 14.05 15.03 13.28
N ASP A 232 13.44 16.04 12.64
CA ASP A 232 12.67 17.07 13.37
C ASP A 232 11.38 16.49 13.97
N GLU A 233 10.73 15.57 13.25
CA GLU A 233 9.56 14.85 13.74
C GLU A 233 9.92 13.99 14.96
N ILE A 234 11.02 13.24 14.91
CA ILE A 234 11.48 12.37 16.01
C ILE A 234 11.77 13.20 17.27
N ARG A 235 12.47 14.34 17.12
CA ARG A 235 12.69 15.28 18.24
C ARG A 235 11.38 15.76 18.82
N TRP A 236 10.44 16.16 17.96
CA TRP A 236 9.14 16.65 18.39
C TRP A 236 8.32 15.60 19.15
N VAL A 237 8.38 14.33 18.73
CA VAL A 237 7.76 13.23 19.46
C VAL A 237 8.36 13.07 20.85
N LYS A 238 9.69 13.12 20.97
CA LYS A 238 10.37 13.02 22.26
C LYS A 238 10.00 14.16 23.22
N GLU A 239 9.84 15.37 22.70
CA GLU A 239 9.39 16.53 23.49
C GLU A 239 7.95 16.36 23.99
N LEU A 240 7.06 15.81 23.15
CA LEU A 240 5.64 15.61 23.49
C LEU A 240 5.41 14.42 24.43
N HIS A 241 6.31 13.44 24.41
CA HIS A 241 6.20 12.18 25.15
C HIS A 241 7.53 11.81 25.83
N PRO A 242 8.03 12.63 26.78
CA PRO A 242 9.29 12.36 27.47
C PRO A 242 9.26 11.08 28.30
N GLU A 243 8.07 10.55 28.60
CA GLU A 243 7.87 9.27 29.30
C GLU A 243 8.20 8.03 28.47
N CYS A 244 8.26 8.15 27.14
CA CYS A 244 8.62 7.05 26.24
C CYS A 244 10.07 7.19 25.78
N ASN A 245 10.79 6.09 25.59
CA ASN A 245 12.19 6.10 25.17
C ASN A 245 12.32 6.44 23.68
N SER A 246 11.41 5.94 22.85
CA SER A 246 11.43 6.06 21.38
C SER A 246 10.05 6.38 20.79
N PHE A 247 9.99 6.68 19.49
CA PHE A 247 8.74 7.01 18.80
C PHE A 247 7.85 5.77 18.72
N CYS A 248 8.41 4.62 18.36
CA CYS A 248 7.67 3.36 18.29
C CYS A 248 7.04 2.98 19.66
N GLU A 249 7.75 3.24 20.77
CA GLU A 249 7.25 2.98 22.12
C GLU A 249 6.01 3.81 22.46
N VAL A 250 5.86 5.04 21.93
CA VAL A 250 4.65 5.84 22.13
C VAL A 250 3.42 5.11 21.61
N TYR A 251 3.50 4.52 20.41
CA TYR A 251 2.40 3.73 19.87
C TYR A 251 2.16 2.45 20.67
N GLU A 252 3.22 1.78 21.16
CA GLU A 252 3.07 0.60 22.02
C GLU A 252 2.35 0.96 23.34
N TYR A 253 2.81 2.02 24.00
CA TYR A 253 2.34 2.49 25.30
C TYR A 253 0.84 2.84 25.28
N TYR A 254 0.39 3.52 24.22
CA TYR A 254 -1.04 3.85 24.04
C TYR A 254 -1.86 2.74 23.37
N GLY A 255 -1.24 1.57 23.14
CA GLY A 255 -1.93 0.38 22.64
C GLY A 255 -2.35 0.50 21.18
N LEU A 256 -1.57 1.17 20.34
CA LEU A 256 -1.79 1.32 18.89
C LEU A 256 -0.99 0.31 18.03
N LEU A 257 -0.22 -0.59 18.66
CA LEU A 257 0.42 -1.70 17.96
C LEU A 257 -0.42 -2.98 18.09
N ARG A 258 -0.74 -3.61 16.95
CA ARG A 258 -1.51 -4.86 16.86
C ARG A 258 -0.71 -5.88 16.07
N LYS A 259 -0.58 -7.08 16.65
CA LYS A 259 0.18 -8.14 16.02
C LYS A 259 -0.37 -8.49 14.63
N ASN A 260 0.47 -8.45 13.61
CA ASN A 260 0.13 -8.67 12.19
C ASN A 260 -0.94 -7.72 11.61
N LYS A 261 -1.29 -6.63 12.31
CA LYS A 261 -2.42 -5.76 11.97
C LYS A 261 -2.07 -4.27 12.08
N THR A 262 -0.79 -3.94 11.99
CA THR A 262 -0.33 -2.55 12.03
C THR A 262 0.64 -2.29 10.89
N ILE A 263 0.43 -1.16 10.20
CA ILE A 263 1.34 -0.60 9.20
C ILE A 263 2.00 0.64 9.78
N MET A 264 3.33 0.76 9.61
CA MET A 264 4.07 1.97 9.94
C MET A 264 4.84 2.45 8.71
N ALA A 265 4.57 3.68 8.29
CA ALA A 265 5.19 4.26 7.11
C ALA A 265 6.57 4.83 7.41
N HIS A 266 7.43 4.79 6.39
CA HIS A 266 8.79 5.32 6.34
C HIS A 266 9.82 4.52 7.13
N CYS A 267 9.74 4.54 8.47
CA CYS A 267 10.65 3.79 9.35
C CYS A 267 12.12 4.01 8.97
N ILE A 268 12.55 5.25 8.71
CA ILE A 268 13.87 5.53 8.15
C ILE A 268 14.94 5.42 9.24
N TYR A 269 14.63 5.94 10.43
CA TYR A 269 15.57 6.17 11.51
C TYR A 269 15.41 5.21 12.69
N ASN A 270 14.68 4.10 12.54
CA ASN A 270 14.46 3.19 13.66
C ASN A 270 15.75 2.61 14.22
N GLU A 271 15.90 2.76 15.53
CA GLU A 271 16.99 2.19 16.31
C GLU A 271 16.74 0.69 16.59
N GLU A 272 17.73 0.01 17.19
CA GLU A 272 17.67 -1.45 17.38
C GLU A 272 16.51 -1.88 18.28
N ASP A 273 16.23 -1.12 19.34
CA ASP A 273 15.13 -1.36 20.27
C ASP A 273 13.77 -1.23 19.57
N GLU A 274 13.57 -0.20 18.75
CA GLU A 274 12.36 -0.03 17.94
C GLU A 274 12.20 -1.16 16.94
N ILE A 275 13.28 -1.62 16.29
CA ILE A 275 13.21 -2.76 15.37
C ILE A 275 12.77 -4.04 16.10
N GLU A 276 13.18 -4.24 17.36
CA GLU A 276 12.67 -5.37 18.15
C GLU A 276 11.18 -5.22 18.48
N ILE A 277 10.67 -3.99 18.68
CA ILE A 277 9.21 -3.73 18.78
C ILE A 277 8.52 -4.07 17.45
N LEU A 278 9.06 -3.61 16.31
CA LEU A 278 8.51 -3.93 14.98
C LEU A 278 8.42 -5.45 14.78
N LYS A 279 9.45 -6.19 15.18
CA LYS A 279 9.49 -7.65 15.11
C LYS A 279 8.50 -8.32 16.05
N LYS A 280 8.41 -7.86 17.31
CA LYS A 280 7.49 -8.39 18.34
C LYS A 280 6.03 -8.36 17.87
N TYR A 281 5.61 -7.27 17.23
CA TYR A 281 4.26 -7.12 16.68
C TYR A 281 4.13 -7.56 15.22
N ASN A 282 5.23 -7.95 14.57
CA ASN A 282 5.28 -8.19 13.13
C ASN A 282 4.59 -7.05 12.35
N ILE A 283 5.09 -5.84 12.58
CA ILE A 283 4.62 -4.63 11.91
C ILE A 283 4.95 -4.71 10.42
N MET A 284 4.00 -4.32 9.58
CA MET A 284 4.24 -4.11 8.16
C MET A 284 4.85 -2.73 7.95
N VAL A 285 6.14 -2.67 7.60
CA VAL A 285 6.82 -1.41 7.30
C VAL A 285 6.49 -0.97 5.87
N ALA A 286 6.04 0.27 5.69
CA ALA A 286 5.88 0.89 4.37
C ALA A 286 7.15 1.58 3.93
N HIS A 287 7.85 0.97 2.99
CA HIS A 287 8.97 1.60 2.33
C HIS A 287 8.47 2.55 1.24
N CYS A 288 8.63 3.86 1.46
CA CYS A 288 8.15 4.93 0.59
C CYS A 288 9.34 5.72 -0.04
N PRO A 289 10.19 5.09 -0.87
CA PRO A 289 11.49 5.65 -1.26
C PRO A 289 11.37 7.02 -1.96
N GLN A 290 10.36 7.22 -2.82
CA GLN A 290 10.22 8.48 -3.53
C GLN A 290 9.85 9.63 -2.60
N SER A 291 8.93 9.41 -1.66
CA SER A 291 8.61 10.41 -0.64
C SER A 291 9.85 10.75 0.18
N ASN A 292 10.56 9.72 0.64
CA ASN A 292 11.77 9.89 1.44
C ASN A 292 12.82 10.77 0.73
N PHE A 293 12.95 10.64 -0.59
CA PHE A 293 13.84 11.48 -1.39
C PHE A 293 13.29 12.89 -1.61
N ASN A 294 12.02 13.02 -2.03
CA ASN A 294 11.44 14.31 -2.37
C ASN A 294 11.37 15.26 -1.17
N LEU A 295 11.14 14.73 0.03
CA LEU A 295 11.10 15.52 1.28
C LEU A 295 12.45 15.60 2.00
N SER A 296 13.52 15.08 1.40
CA SER A 296 14.83 14.98 2.03
C SER A 296 14.79 14.30 3.41
N SER A 297 13.85 13.36 3.59
CA SER A 297 13.65 12.64 4.85
C SER A 297 14.80 11.69 5.12
N GLY A 298 15.29 10.95 4.11
CA GLY A 298 16.48 10.10 4.25
C GLY A 298 16.47 8.85 3.35
N ILE A 299 17.33 7.88 3.66
CA ILE A 299 17.39 6.59 2.95
C ILE A 299 17.14 5.47 3.97
N MET A 300 15.98 4.82 3.87
CA MET A 300 15.62 3.70 4.74
C MET A 300 16.63 2.55 4.55
N PRO A 301 17.18 1.97 5.64
CA PRO A 301 18.14 0.87 5.56
C PRO A 301 17.44 -0.47 5.22
N LEU A 302 16.80 -0.58 4.06
CA LEU A 302 15.90 -1.68 3.73
C LEU A 302 16.50 -3.09 3.96
N ARG A 303 17.75 -3.31 3.55
CA ARG A 303 18.43 -4.61 3.75
C ARG A 303 18.56 -4.97 5.24
N LYS A 304 18.72 -3.99 6.13
CA LYS A 304 18.75 -4.19 7.59
C LYS A 304 17.45 -4.85 8.07
N TYR A 305 16.31 -4.35 7.60
CA TYR A 305 14.98 -4.87 7.95
C TYR A 305 14.74 -6.27 7.38
N LEU A 306 15.07 -6.47 6.10
CA LEU A 306 14.93 -7.78 5.46
C LEU A 306 15.80 -8.86 6.16
N ASN A 307 17.04 -8.54 6.52
CA ASN A 307 17.93 -9.45 7.25
C ASN A 307 17.40 -9.83 8.64
N LYS A 308 16.64 -8.93 9.29
CA LYS A 308 16.01 -9.17 10.59
C LYS A 308 14.64 -9.85 10.50
N GLY A 309 14.16 -10.11 9.28
CA GLY A 309 12.85 -10.73 9.03
C GLY A 309 11.67 -9.79 9.33
N ILE A 310 11.88 -8.48 9.25
CA ILE A 310 10.78 -7.50 9.33
C ILE A 310 9.94 -7.58 8.06
N SER A 311 8.61 -7.54 8.24
CA SER A 311 7.67 -7.52 7.12
C SER A 311 7.70 -6.15 6.46
N VAL A 312 7.95 -6.10 5.16
CA VAL A 312 8.04 -4.84 4.39
C VAL A 312 7.16 -4.94 3.15
N GLY A 313 6.45 -3.86 2.85
CA GLY A 313 5.80 -3.62 1.56
C GLY A 313 6.16 -2.24 1.02
N LEU A 314 5.84 -1.97 -0.24
CA LEU A 314 6.04 -0.64 -0.82
C LEU A 314 4.82 0.25 -0.63
N GLY A 315 5.06 1.54 -0.38
CA GLY A 315 4.02 2.56 -0.34
C GLY A 315 4.32 3.67 -1.34
N SER A 316 3.31 4.17 -2.06
CA SER A 316 3.52 5.33 -2.95
C SER A 316 3.74 6.62 -2.18
N ASP A 317 3.06 6.74 -1.04
CA ASP A 317 2.95 7.97 -0.25
C ASP A 317 2.60 9.19 -1.12
N VAL A 318 1.64 9.02 -2.03
CA VAL A 318 1.32 10.04 -3.05
C VAL A 318 1.01 11.39 -2.41
N GLY A 319 1.54 12.46 -3.02
CA GLY A 319 1.58 13.79 -2.42
C GLY A 319 3.02 14.15 -2.15
N ALA A 320 3.66 13.44 -1.22
CA ALA A 320 5.10 13.52 -0.99
C ALA A 320 5.87 12.67 -2.01
N GLY A 321 5.40 11.45 -2.27
CA GLY A 321 5.74 10.66 -3.45
C GLY A 321 5.07 11.22 -4.70
N HIS A 322 5.76 11.17 -5.84
CA HIS A 322 5.34 11.88 -7.06
C HIS A 322 4.63 11.02 -8.11
N THR A 323 4.30 9.77 -7.78
CA THR A 323 3.53 8.90 -8.68
C THR A 323 2.85 7.77 -7.91
N LEU A 324 1.70 7.31 -8.41
CA LEU A 324 1.03 6.08 -7.94
C LEU A 324 1.63 4.81 -8.55
N ASP A 325 2.45 4.94 -9.59
CA ASP A 325 2.99 3.81 -10.34
C ASP A 325 4.02 3.01 -9.51
N MET A 326 3.60 1.84 -9.01
CA MET A 326 4.44 0.94 -8.20
C MET A 326 5.73 0.51 -8.89
N ARG A 327 5.79 0.51 -10.23
CA ARG A 327 7.05 0.23 -10.96
C ARG A 327 8.11 1.26 -10.63
N LYS A 328 7.72 2.53 -10.50
CA LYS A 328 8.65 3.61 -10.15
C LYS A 328 9.13 3.48 -8.71
N HIS A 329 8.27 3.02 -7.79
CA HIS A 329 8.66 2.74 -6.40
C HIS A 329 9.57 1.51 -6.28
N ILE A 330 9.36 0.46 -7.09
CA ILE A 330 10.30 -0.66 -7.24
C ILE A 330 11.69 -0.15 -7.64
N ILE A 331 11.75 0.66 -8.71
CA ILE A 331 13.02 1.24 -9.20
C ILE A 331 13.69 2.09 -8.12
N SER A 332 12.93 2.99 -7.49
CA SER A 332 13.43 3.87 -6.44
C SER A 332 13.92 3.09 -5.21
N SER A 333 13.29 1.96 -4.85
CA SER A 333 13.75 1.07 -3.77
C SER A 333 15.11 0.44 -4.10
N ILE A 334 15.28 -0.06 -5.34
CA ILE A 334 16.55 -0.62 -5.80
C ILE A 334 17.63 0.45 -5.79
N MET A 335 17.35 1.65 -6.33
CA MET A 335 18.28 2.77 -6.31
C MET A 335 18.65 3.20 -4.89
N ALA A 336 17.67 3.32 -3.99
CA ALA A 336 17.87 3.63 -2.56
C ALA A 336 18.88 2.66 -1.93
N SER A 337 18.66 1.35 -2.13
CA SER A 337 19.53 0.32 -1.56
C SER A 337 20.96 0.36 -2.13
N LYS A 338 21.12 0.68 -3.42
CA LYS A 338 22.43 0.86 -4.06
C LYS A 338 23.19 2.04 -3.49
N ILE A 339 22.52 3.19 -3.34
CA ILE A 339 23.15 4.38 -2.75
C ILE A 339 23.48 4.16 -1.27
N TYR A 340 22.58 3.55 -0.51
CA TYR A 340 22.82 3.20 0.89
C TYR A 340 24.03 2.29 1.06
N TRP A 341 24.19 1.29 0.17
CA TRP A 341 25.30 0.34 0.17
C TRP A 341 26.67 1.01 -0.03
N LEU A 342 26.76 2.10 -0.81
CA LEU A 342 28.03 2.81 -1.03
C LEU A 342 28.65 3.31 0.27
N SER A 343 27.83 3.74 1.23
CA SER A 343 28.28 4.20 2.54
C SER A 343 28.22 3.09 3.60
N ASN A 344 27.50 2.00 3.35
CA ASN A 344 27.27 0.92 4.31
C ASN A 344 27.40 -0.47 3.64
N PRO A 345 28.63 -0.93 3.35
CA PRO A 345 28.88 -2.08 2.47
C PRO A 345 28.33 -3.42 2.98
N ASN A 346 28.02 -3.54 4.27
CA ASN A 346 27.41 -4.73 4.88
C ASN A 346 25.93 -4.92 4.48
N PHE A 347 25.28 -3.88 3.97
CA PHE A 347 23.88 -3.91 3.57
C PHE A 347 23.78 -3.93 2.05
N ILE A 348 24.01 -5.12 1.47
CA ILE A 348 23.99 -5.30 0.01
C ILE A 348 22.68 -4.82 -0.61
N PRO A 349 22.71 -4.28 -1.85
CA PRO A 349 21.52 -3.80 -2.53
C PRO A 349 20.45 -4.89 -2.67
N ILE A 350 19.20 -4.48 -2.80
CA ILE A 350 18.12 -5.41 -3.12
C ILE A 350 18.10 -5.72 -4.62
N SER A 351 17.73 -6.95 -4.97
CA SER A 351 17.50 -7.35 -6.36
C SER A 351 16.11 -6.94 -6.84
N ILE A 352 15.87 -7.07 -8.15
CA ILE A 352 14.55 -6.76 -8.72
C ILE A 352 13.46 -7.73 -8.28
N ASN A 353 13.77 -9.02 -8.10
CA ASN A 353 12.82 -9.99 -7.55
C ASN A 353 12.43 -9.67 -6.10
N GLU A 354 13.39 -9.21 -5.27
CA GLU A 354 13.08 -8.75 -3.91
C GLU A 354 12.17 -7.53 -3.95
N ALA A 355 12.52 -6.51 -4.74
CA ALA A 355 11.71 -5.30 -4.88
C ALA A 355 10.30 -5.57 -5.43
N TYR A 356 10.19 -6.44 -6.44
CA TYR A 356 8.93 -6.87 -7.02
C TYR A 356 8.08 -7.67 -6.02
N TYR A 357 8.72 -8.53 -5.20
CA TYR A 357 8.05 -9.22 -4.10
C TYR A 357 7.43 -8.22 -3.12
N LEU A 358 8.16 -7.18 -2.70
CA LEU A 358 7.63 -6.14 -1.78
C LEU A 358 6.40 -5.43 -2.36
N ALA A 359 6.38 -5.18 -3.67
CA ALA A 359 5.28 -4.53 -4.39
C ALA A 359 4.10 -5.46 -4.72
N THR A 360 4.22 -6.76 -4.46
CA THR A 360 3.20 -7.77 -4.78
C THR A 360 2.91 -8.65 -3.56
N LYS A 361 3.52 -9.83 -3.43
CA LYS A 361 3.24 -10.78 -2.32
C LYS A 361 3.58 -10.22 -0.94
N GLY A 362 4.68 -9.46 -0.82
CA GLY A 362 5.13 -8.83 0.43
C GLY A 362 4.06 -7.91 1.00
N GLY A 363 3.69 -6.84 0.28
CA GLY A 363 2.58 -5.96 0.66
C GLY A 363 1.22 -6.68 0.67
N GLY A 364 0.99 -7.58 -0.29
CA GLY A 364 -0.25 -8.35 -0.44
C GLY A 364 -0.58 -9.21 0.78
N SER A 365 0.44 -9.69 1.51
CA SER A 365 0.25 -10.48 2.72
C SER A 365 -0.58 -9.77 3.81
N PHE A 366 -0.63 -8.43 3.82
CA PHE A 366 -1.47 -7.66 4.74
C PHE A 366 -2.97 -7.81 4.45
N PHE A 367 -3.32 -8.11 3.20
CA PHE A 367 -4.70 -8.35 2.75
C PHE A 367 -5.08 -9.83 2.78
N GLY A 368 -4.14 -10.72 3.08
CA GLY A 368 -4.34 -12.18 3.08
C GLY A 368 -3.55 -12.87 1.96
N LYS A 369 -4.17 -13.85 1.30
CA LYS A 369 -3.53 -14.61 0.21
C LYS A 369 -3.70 -13.88 -1.13
N VAL A 370 -2.93 -12.81 -1.36
CA VAL A 370 -2.92 -12.04 -2.62
C VAL A 370 -1.50 -11.62 -2.99
N GLY A 371 -1.28 -11.21 -4.24
CA GLY A 371 0.03 -10.77 -4.75
C GLY A 371 0.93 -11.90 -5.27
N SER A 372 0.40 -13.12 -5.41
CA SER A 372 1.10 -14.29 -5.94
C SER A 372 0.12 -15.22 -6.65
N PHE A 373 0.62 -16.14 -7.48
CA PHE A 373 -0.18 -17.16 -8.16
C PHE A 373 0.02 -18.56 -7.57
N GLU A 374 0.26 -18.63 -6.27
CA GLU A 374 0.18 -19.87 -5.51
C GLU A 374 -1.27 -20.35 -5.37
N VAL A 375 -1.45 -21.65 -5.12
CA VAL A 375 -2.78 -22.24 -4.92
C VAL A 375 -3.54 -21.53 -3.80
N ASP A 376 -4.81 -21.26 -4.07
CA ASP A 376 -5.78 -20.54 -3.24
C ASP A 376 -5.50 -19.05 -3.00
N TYR A 377 -4.54 -18.45 -3.69
CA TYR A 377 -4.40 -16.99 -3.72
C TYR A 377 -5.48 -16.35 -4.58
N GLU A 378 -5.97 -15.18 -4.17
CA GLU A 378 -6.88 -14.36 -4.97
C GLU A 378 -6.19 -13.93 -6.27
N PHE A 379 -6.89 -14.10 -7.39
CA PHE A 379 -6.38 -13.76 -8.71
C PHE A 379 -6.50 -12.26 -8.98
N ASP A 380 -5.60 -11.50 -8.35
CA ASP A 380 -5.33 -10.11 -8.65
C ASP A 380 -4.15 -10.06 -9.62
N ALA A 381 -4.39 -9.64 -10.86
CA ALA A 381 -3.44 -9.83 -11.95
C ALA A 381 -3.46 -8.68 -12.96
N LEU A 382 -2.31 -8.44 -13.59
CA LEU A 382 -2.15 -7.57 -14.74
C LEU A 382 -1.79 -8.40 -15.97
N ILE A 383 -2.42 -8.08 -17.09
CA ILE A 383 -2.03 -8.60 -18.40
C ILE A 383 -1.18 -7.53 -19.07
N VAL A 384 0.09 -7.82 -19.27
CA VAL A 384 1.06 -6.89 -19.83
C VAL A 384 1.46 -7.32 -21.22
N ASP A 385 1.28 -6.42 -22.17
CA ASP A 385 1.77 -6.54 -23.53
C ASP A 385 2.92 -5.55 -23.73
N ASP A 386 4.13 -6.09 -23.78
CA ASP A 386 5.37 -5.35 -23.89
C ASP A 386 5.73 -4.92 -25.32
N ASN A 387 4.81 -5.06 -26.30
CA ASN A 387 4.77 -4.41 -27.64
C ASN A 387 6.09 -4.38 -28.44
N LEU A 388 7.04 -5.26 -28.14
CA LEU A 388 8.40 -5.25 -28.68
C LEU A 388 8.79 -6.65 -29.16
N ASP A 389 9.86 -6.72 -29.97
CA ASP A 389 10.44 -8.00 -30.31
C ASP A 389 11.07 -8.63 -29.05
N ASN A 390 10.51 -9.77 -28.66
CA ASN A 390 10.83 -10.45 -27.40
C ASN A 390 11.46 -11.81 -27.65
N ARG A 391 11.77 -12.15 -28.91
CA ARG A 391 12.15 -13.50 -29.31
C ARG A 391 13.44 -14.01 -28.64
N SER A 392 14.25 -13.11 -28.06
CA SER A 392 15.50 -13.44 -27.38
C SER A 392 15.49 -13.22 -25.86
N LEU A 393 14.42 -12.65 -25.27
CA LEU A 393 14.40 -12.29 -23.86
C LEU A 393 13.74 -13.38 -23.00
N LYS A 394 14.34 -13.68 -21.85
CA LYS A 394 13.71 -14.46 -20.78
C LYS A 394 12.53 -13.69 -20.18
N LEU A 395 11.59 -14.38 -19.53
CA LEU A 395 10.42 -13.73 -18.94
C LEU A 395 10.80 -12.72 -17.85
N GLU A 396 11.85 -13.02 -17.09
CA GLU A 396 12.42 -12.14 -16.07
C GLU A 396 12.93 -10.83 -16.68
N GLU A 397 13.64 -10.90 -17.80
CA GLU A 397 14.17 -9.73 -18.53
C GLU A 397 13.04 -8.90 -19.14
N ARG A 398 11.96 -9.55 -19.60
CA ARG A 398 10.76 -8.85 -20.08
C ARG A 398 10.04 -8.11 -18.96
N LEU A 399 9.88 -8.74 -17.79
CA LEU A 399 9.31 -8.11 -16.60
C LEU A 399 10.19 -6.95 -16.13
N GLU A 400 11.51 -7.14 -16.08
CA GLU A 400 12.47 -6.09 -15.75
C GLU A 400 12.33 -4.90 -16.69
N ARG A 401 12.27 -5.16 -18.00
CA ARG A 401 12.06 -4.10 -19.00
C ARG A 401 10.72 -3.40 -18.81
N PHE A 402 9.64 -4.11 -18.52
CA PHE A 402 8.35 -3.51 -18.19
C PHE A 402 8.42 -2.62 -16.95
N ILE A 403 9.11 -3.05 -15.90
CA ILE A 403 9.28 -2.25 -14.68
C ILE A 403 10.07 -0.97 -15.00
N TYR A 404 11.23 -1.08 -15.65
CA TYR A 404 12.11 0.07 -15.89
C TYR A 404 11.59 1.04 -16.97
N SER A 405 11.09 0.51 -18.07
CA SER A 405 10.80 1.28 -19.30
C SER A 405 9.34 1.24 -19.74
N GLY A 406 8.54 0.34 -19.17
CA GLY A 406 7.12 0.24 -19.50
C GLY A 406 6.32 1.45 -19.04
N ASN A 407 5.13 1.58 -19.63
CA ASN A 407 4.14 2.60 -19.27
C ASN A 407 2.75 1.95 -19.11
N ASN A 408 1.73 2.72 -18.74
CA ASN A 408 0.41 2.17 -18.45
C ASN A 408 -0.28 1.58 -19.69
N ASN A 409 0.06 2.02 -20.90
CA ASN A 409 -0.53 1.49 -22.14
C ASN A 409 -0.12 0.04 -22.43
N TRP A 410 0.91 -0.46 -21.73
CA TRP A 410 1.34 -1.86 -21.79
C TRP A 410 0.47 -2.76 -20.91
N VAL A 411 -0.19 -2.21 -19.88
CA VAL A 411 -1.20 -2.93 -19.11
C VAL A 411 -2.48 -2.95 -19.92
N LYS A 412 -2.86 -4.13 -20.41
CA LYS A 412 -4.05 -4.31 -21.25
C LYS A 412 -5.30 -4.62 -20.46
N ARG A 413 -5.12 -5.27 -19.32
CA ARG A 413 -6.21 -5.68 -18.43
C ARG A 413 -5.71 -5.77 -17.00
N CYS A 414 -6.62 -5.54 -16.07
CA CYS A 414 -6.42 -5.80 -14.66
C CYS A 414 -7.57 -6.66 -14.14
N TYR A 415 -7.23 -7.60 -13.27
CA TYR A 415 -8.17 -8.46 -12.59
C TYR A 415 -8.06 -8.23 -11.09
N VAL A 416 -9.20 -8.24 -10.40
CA VAL A 416 -9.29 -8.33 -8.94
C VAL A 416 -10.23 -9.46 -8.59
N ARG A 417 -9.74 -10.44 -7.81
CA ARG A 417 -10.46 -11.68 -7.47
C ARG A 417 -11.05 -12.36 -8.72
N GLY A 418 -10.29 -12.41 -9.81
CA GLY A 418 -10.72 -13.02 -11.07
C GLY A 418 -11.69 -12.19 -11.93
N ASN A 419 -12.12 -11.02 -11.47
CA ASN A 419 -13.03 -10.15 -12.23
C ASN A 419 -12.23 -9.07 -12.94
N ILE A 420 -12.53 -8.83 -14.22
CA ILE A 420 -11.91 -7.74 -14.98
C ILE A 420 -12.39 -6.39 -14.45
N LEU A 421 -11.45 -5.46 -14.22
CA LEU A 421 -11.79 -4.08 -13.89
C LEU A 421 -12.20 -3.35 -15.17
N SER A 422 -13.38 -2.74 -15.19
CA SER A 422 -13.97 -2.12 -16.39
C SER A 422 -13.31 -0.80 -16.84
N ASN A 423 -12.36 -0.27 -16.07
CA ASN A 423 -11.84 1.10 -16.20
C ASN A 423 -10.34 1.17 -16.56
N ILE A 424 -9.80 0.16 -17.25
CA ILE A 424 -8.38 0.09 -17.66
C ILE A 424 -8.27 -0.12 -19.16
#